data_AF-A0A7K1KWU7-F1
#
_entry.id   AF-A0A7K1KWU7-F1
#
_cell.length_a   1.000
_cell.length_b   1.000
_cell.length_c   1.000
_cell.angle_alpha   90.00
_cell.angle_beta   90.00
_cell.angle_gamma   90.00
#
_symmetry.space_group_name_H-M   'P 1'
#
loop_
_entity.id
_entity.type
_entity.pdbx_description
1 polymer ?
#
loop_
_entity_poly.entity_id
_entity_poly.type
_entity_poly.pdbx_seq_one_letter_code
_entity_poly.pdbx_strand_id
1 'polypeptide(L)'
;MDLPTIQSNLEGVTERAVATVFTGTATFVTHGQVILNATSGSFTPNTRVTASIVELDSNGLPQIGAARLTIHNVQPYQGGVRVWANIEWGSNLRVRVSYFWET
;
A
#
# COMPACT_ATOMS: atom_id res chain seq x y z
N MET A 1 -5.42 -30.83 2.80
CA MET A 1 -5.16 -29.40 2.55
C MET A 1 -3.78 -29.14 3.12
N ASP A 2 -2.78 -29.07 2.24
CA ASP A 2 -1.41 -28.82 2.69
C ASP A 2 -1.28 -27.34 3.01
N LEU A 3 -1.01 -27.04 4.27
CA LEU A 3 -0.69 -25.68 4.69
C LEU A 3 0.73 -25.38 4.21
N PRO A 4 0.98 -24.27 3.51
CA PRO A 4 2.34 -23.88 3.18
C PRO A 4 3.11 -23.61 4.48
N THR A 5 4.09 -24.44 4.76
CA THR A 5 5.02 -24.23 5.87
C THR A 5 5.92 -23.04 5.54
N ILE A 6 6.06 -22.10 6.48
CA ILE A 6 7.04 -21.02 6.37
C ILE A 6 8.43 -21.68 6.28
N GLN A 7 9.12 -21.50 5.16
CA GLN A 7 10.50 -21.93 5.01
C GLN A 7 11.39 -20.95 5.80
N SER A 8 11.57 -21.23 7.09
CA SER A 8 12.33 -20.41 8.05
C SER A 8 13.85 -20.53 7.92
N ASN A 9 14.37 -21.12 6.84
CA ASN A 9 15.80 -21.40 6.64
C ASN A 9 16.67 -20.13 6.43
N LEU A 10 16.16 -18.95 6.79
CA LEU A 10 16.75 -17.64 6.56
C LEU A 10 16.73 -16.70 7.79
N GLU A 11 16.53 -17.19 9.01
CA GLU A 11 16.87 -16.38 10.21
C GLU A 11 18.39 -16.27 10.45
N GLY A 12 19.18 -16.25 9.38
CA GLY A 12 20.42 -15.51 9.42
C GLY A 12 20.01 -14.04 9.48
N VAL A 13 20.22 -13.40 10.63
CA VAL A 13 19.97 -11.96 10.84
C VAL A 13 20.85 -11.18 9.86
N THR A 14 20.39 -11.08 8.63
CA THR A 14 20.70 -9.96 7.78
C THR A 14 19.57 -9.00 8.09
N GLU A 15 19.76 -8.18 9.13
CA GLU A 15 19.04 -6.90 9.16
C GLU A 15 19.24 -6.30 7.77
N ARG A 16 18.17 -6.25 6.96
CA ARG A 16 18.22 -5.49 5.73
C ARG A 16 18.49 -4.07 6.18
N ALA A 17 19.66 -3.54 5.84
CA ALA A 17 20.02 -2.19 6.22
C ALA A 17 18.90 -1.23 5.78
N VAL A 18 18.56 -0.27 6.64
CA VAL A 18 17.54 0.78 6.38
C VAL A 18 17.75 1.47 5.02
N ALA A 19 18.98 1.42 4.49
CA ALA A 19 19.40 1.89 3.18
C ALA A 19 18.69 1.23 1.96
N THR A 20 17.75 0.31 2.15
CA THR A 20 17.09 -0.44 1.05
C THR A 20 15.57 -0.27 0.96
N VAL A 21 14.97 0.58 1.81
CA VAL A 21 13.51 0.84 1.78
C VAL A 21 13.24 2.16 1.06
N PHE A 22 12.51 2.08 -0.04
CA PHE A 22 12.05 3.24 -0.81
C PHE A 22 10.63 3.62 -0.38
N THR A 23 10.30 4.91 -0.53
CA THR A 23 8.97 5.42 -0.19
C THR A 23 8.39 6.28 -1.30
N GLY A 24 7.06 6.35 -1.34
CA GLY A 24 6.31 7.09 -2.35
C GLY A 24 4.86 7.23 -1.92
N THR A 25 4.17 8.23 -2.46
CA THR A 25 2.76 8.46 -2.13
C THR A 25 1.95 8.72 -3.39
N ALA A 26 0.67 8.34 -3.36
CA ALA A 26 -0.31 8.70 -4.38
C ALA A 26 -1.59 9.17 -3.69
N THR A 27 -2.22 10.20 -4.25
CA THR A 27 -3.49 10.73 -3.75
C THR A 27 -4.61 10.34 -4.70
N PHE A 28 -5.73 9.87 -4.15
CA PHE A 28 -6.92 9.48 -4.88
C PHE A 28 -8.14 10.24 -4.33
N VAL A 29 -9.17 10.40 -5.17
CA VAL A 29 -10.46 10.98 -4.77
C VAL A 29 -11.54 9.96 -5.13
N THR A 30 -12.02 9.23 -4.13
CA THR A 30 -12.85 8.03 -4.34
C THR A 30 -13.61 7.62 -3.08
N HIS A 31 -14.51 6.65 -3.19
CA HIS A 31 -15.21 6.02 -2.06
C HIS A 31 -15.59 4.56 -2.39
N GLY A 32 -16.00 3.80 -1.38
CA GLY A 32 -16.44 2.41 -1.51
C GLY A 32 -15.30 1.42 -1.72
N GLN A 33 -15.64 0.25 -2.26
CA GLN A 33 -14.65 -0.78 -2.63
C GLN A 33 -14.02 -0.45 -4.00
N VAL A 34 -12.70 -0.29 -4.02
CA VAL A 34 -12.00 0.23 -5.19
C VAL A 34 -10.58 -0.34 -5.30
N ILE A 35 -10.09 -0.46 -6.53
CA ILE A 35 -8.68 -0.75 -6.84
C ILE A 35 -7.99 0.57 -7.15
N LEU A 36 -7.05 0.97 -6.29
CA LEU A 36 -6.21 2.16 -6.44
C LEU A 36 -4.92 1.76 -7.16
N ASN A 37 -4.61 2.41 -8.28
CA ASN A 37 -3.44 2.07 -9.09
C ASN A 37 -2.42 3.21 -9.09
N ALA A 38 -1.17 2.90 -8.74
CA ALA A 38 -0.04 3.84 -8.84
C ALA A 38 1.06 3.24 -9.73
N THR A 39 1.60 4.06 -10.65
CA THR A 39 2.60 3.63 -11.63
C THR A 39 4.00 4.13 -11.23
N SER A 40 5.00 3.26 -11.35
CA SER A 40 6.43 3.62 -11.23
C SER A 40 7.28 2.54 -11.88
N GLY A 41 8.34 2.93 -12.59
CA GLY A 41 9.30 2.00 -13.18
C GLY A 41 10.10 1.17 -12.17
N SER A 42 10.03 1.52 -10.88
CA SER A 42 10.72 0.79 -9.80
C SER A 42 10.06 -0.53 -9.41
N PHE A 43 8.80 -0.77 -9.80
CA PHE A 43 8.06 -1.97 -9.40
C PHE A 43 8.19 -3.11 -10.41
N THR A 44 8.37 -4.32 -9.88
CA THR A 44 8.25 -5.60 -10.58
C THR A 44 7.29 -6.50 -9.80
N PRO A 45 6.80 -7.61 -10.36
CA PRO A 45 5.97 -8.56 -9.61
C PRO A 45 6.63 -9.15 -8.34
N ASN A 46 7.96 -9.09 -8.23
CA ASN A 46 8.72 -9.60 -7.08
C ASN A 46 9.01 -8.53 -6.01
N THR A 47 8.69 -7.27 -6.26
CA THR A 47 8.91 -6.18 -5.29
C THR A 47 8.08 -6.44 -4.03
N ARG A 48 8.69 -6.32 -2.84
CA ARG A 48 7.95 -6.42 -1.59
C ARG A 48 7.39 -5.05 -1.25
N VAL A 49 6.07 -4.93 -1.13
CA VAL A 49 5.39 -3.65 -0.93
C VAL A 49 4.46 -3.71 0.27
N THR A 50 4.58 -2.72 1.15
CA THR A 50 3.58 -2.41 2.17
C THR A 50 2.92 -1.09 1.82
N ALA A 51 1.61 -0.98 2.08
CA ALA A 51 0.85 0.25 1.85
C ALA A 51 0.08 0.66 3.11
N SER A 52 -0.01 1.96 3.34
CA SER A 52 -0.93 2.56 4.31
C SER A 52 -1.88 3.52 3.60
N ILE A 53 -3.08 3.68 4.13
CA ILE A 53 -4.09 4.59 3.60
C ILE A 53 -4.56 5.53 4.71
N VAL A 54 -4.75 6.81 4.38
CA VAL A 54 -5.24 7.84 5.29
C VAL A 54 -6.10 8.85 4.55
N GLU A 55 -7.08 9.44 5.24
CA GLU A 55 -7.85 10.57 4.72
C GLU A 55 -6.98 11.83 4.71
N LEU A 56 -7.24 12.74 3.77
CA LEU A 56 -6.62 14.07 3.74
C LEU A 56 -7.66 15.16 4.05
N ASP A 57 -7.25 16.14 4.85
CA ASP A 57 -8.05 17.34 5.15
C ASP A 57 -8.12 18.31 3.96
N SER A 58 -8.78 19.47 4.16
CA SER A 58 -8.88 20.51 3.14
C SER A 58 -7.54 21.10 2.70
N ASN A 59 -6.50 20.99 3.54
CA ASN A 59 -5.15 21.47 3.29
C ASN A 59 -4.25 20.35 2.70
N GLY A 60 -4.78 19.14 2.49
CA GLY A 60 -4.02 18.00 1.99
C GLY A 60 -3.14 17.32 3.04
N LEU A 61 -3.39 17.55 4.33
CA LEU A 61 -2.68 16.93 5.45
C LEU A 61 -3.41 15.65 5.91
N PRO A 62 -2.68 14.59 6.30
CA PRO A 62 -3.29 13.38 6.86
C PRO A 62 -4.17 13.67 8.08
N GLN A 63 -5.37 13.11 8.10
CA GLN A 63 -6.29 13.20 9.23
C GLN A 63 -6.99 11.86 9.51
N ILE A 64 -7.42 11.67 10.76
CA ILE A 64 -8.36 10.61 11.12
C ILE A 64 -9.77 11.22 11.02
N GLY A 65 -10.42 10.98 9.90
CA GLY A 65 -11.82 11.36 9.68
C GLY A 65 -12.82 10.32 10.21
N ALA A 66 -14.09 10.48 9.83
CA ALA A 66 -15.16 9.57 10.24
C ALA A 66 -15.23 8.28 9.41
N ALA A 67 -14.62 8.26 8.22
CA ALA A 67 -14.64 7.09 7.35
C ALA A 67 -13.71 5.99 7.84
N ARG A 68 -14.16 4.73 7.78
CA ARG A 68 -13.30 3.57 8.00
C ARG A 68 -12.55 3.26 6.71
N LEU A 69 -11.22 3.22 6.78
CA LEU A 69 -10.36 2.92 5.64
C LEU A 69 -9.67 1.59 5.88
N THR A 70 -9.73 0.69 4.89
CA THR A 70 -9.07 -0.62 4.98
C THR A 70 -8.39 -0.95 3.66
N ILE A 71 -7.24 -1.61 3.75
CA ILE A 71 -6.54 -2.21 2.61
C ILE A 71 -6.75 -3.72 2.71
N HIS A 72 -7.28 -4.32 1.65
CA HIS A 72 -7.56 -5.75 1.56
C HIS A 72 -6.45 -6.51 0.83
N ASN A 73 -5.80 -5.88 -0.16
CA ASN A 73 -4.73 -6.51 -0.92
C ASN A 73 -3.78 -5.46 -1.50
N VAL A 74 -2.50 -5.81 -1.63
CA VAL A 74 -1.46 -5.01 -2.28
C VAL A 74 -0.77 -5.89 -3.31
N GLN A 75 -0.91 -5.55 -4.59
CA GLN A 75 -0.39 -6.31 -5.71
C GLN A 75 0.60 -5.45 -6.51
N PRO A 76 1.92 -5.66 -6.36
CA PRO A 76 2.89 -5.12 -7.28
C PRO A 76 2.78 -5.81 -8.65
N TYR A 77 3.08 -5.08 -9.71
CA TYR A 77 3.15 -5.58 -11.08
C TYR A 77 4.29 -4.86 -11.82
N GLN A 78 4.62 -5.30 -13.04
CA GLN A 78 5.65 -4.64 -13.82
C GLN A 78 5.24 -3.18 -14.11
N GLY A 79 5.95 -2.22 -13.53
CA GLY A 79 5.69 -0.79 -13.70
C GLY A 79 4.65 -0.17 -12.76
N GLY A 80 4.20 -0.87 -11.70
CA GLY A 80 3.36 -0.24 -10.69
C GLY A 80 2.87 -1.14 -9.57
N VAL A 81 1.90 -0.64 -8.83
CA VAL A 81 1.23 -1.33 -7.72
C VAL A 81 -0.26 -1.02 -7.72
N ARG A 82 -1.06 -2.06 -7.43
CA ARG A 82 -2.51 -1.97 -7.21
C ARG A 82 -2.81 -2.24 -5.76
N VAL A 83 -3.70 -1.43 -5.17
CA VAL A 83 -4.18 -1.60 -3.81
C VAL A 83 -5.68 -1.76 -3.86
N TRP A 84 -6.18 -2.92 -3.42
CA TRP A 84 -7.62 -3.08 -3.20
C TRP A 84 -7.94 -2.53 -1.82
N ALA A 85 -8.74 -1.47 -1.77
CA ALA A 85 -9.14 -0.81 -0.54
C ALA A 85 -10.66 -0.69 -0.44
N ASN A 86 -11.13 -0.49 0.78
CA ASN A 86 -12.49 -0.01 1.05
C ASN A 86 -12.39 1.32 1.80
N ILE A 87 -12.98 2.36 1.21
CA ILE A 87 -13.21 3.67 1.82
C ILE A 87 -14.68 3.70 2.22
N GLU A 88 -14.98 3.37 3.47
CA GLU A 88 -16.35 3.22 3.96
C GLU A 88 -17.00 4.58 4.20
N TRP A 89 -17.42 5.22 3.12
CA TRP A 89 -18.06 6.52 3.09
C TRP A 89 -19.07 6.63 1.95
N GLY A 90 -20.04 7.53 2.09
CA GLY A 90 -21.13 7.72 1.13
C GLY A 90 -20.80 8.63 -0.05
N SER A 91 -19.64 9.29 -0.04
CA SER A 91 -19.20 10.21 -1.11
C SER A 91 -17.68 10.20 -1.25
N ASN A 92 -17.18 10.74 -2.36
CA ASN A 92 -15.75 10.78 -2.63
C ASN A 92 -14.99 11.51 -1.50
N LEU A 93 -13.97 10.84 -0.96
CA LEU A 93 -12.98 11.41 -0.06
C LEU A 93 -11.63 11.49 -0.74
N ARG A 94 -10.85 12.50 -0.36
CA ARG A 94 -9.44 12.56 -0.75
C ARG A 94 -8.65 11.68 0.21
N VAL A 95 -8.00 10.65 -0.33
CA VAL A 95 -7.18 9.71 0.44
C VAL A 95 -5.77 9.67 -0.11
N ARG A 96 -4.79 9.53 0.78
CA ARG A 96 -3.39 9.27 0.41
C ARG A 96 -3.06 7.82 0.70
N VAL A 97 -2.52 7.14 -0.30
CA VAL A 97 -1.83 5.86 -0.11
C VAL A 97 -0.34 6.14 -0.04
N SER A 98 0.30 5.70 1.03
CA SER A 98 1.76 5.72 1.16
C SER A 98 2.29 4.31 0.95
N TYR A 99 3.34 4.19 0.15
CA TYR A 99 3.98 2.94 -0.22
C TYR A 99 5.38 2.90 0.37
N PHE A 100 5.73 1.75 0.94
CA PHE A 100 7.08 1.39 1.38
C PHE A 100 7.46 0.12 0.64
N TRP A 101 8.59 0.11 -0.04
CA TRP A 101 8.99 -1.06 -0.81
C TRP A 101 10.49 -1.34 -0.79
N GLU A 102 10.79 -2.62 -0.96
CA GLU A 102 12.14 -3.16 -1.12
C GLU A 102 12.21 -3.88 -2.47
N THR A 103 13.27 -3.61 -3.21
CA THR A 103 13.60 -4.31 -4.46
C THR A 103 14.50 -5.51 -4.22
#